data_AF-A0A955MAU2-F1
#
_entry.id   AF-A0A955MAU2-F1
#
_cell.length_a   1.000
_cell.length_b   1.000
_cell.length_c   1.000
_cell.angle_alpha   90.00
_cell.angle_beta   90.00
_cell.angle_gamma   90.00
#
_symmetry.space_group_name_H-M   'P 1'
#
loop_
_entity.id
_entity.type
_entity.pdbx_description
1 polymer ?
#
loop_
_entity_poly.entity_id
_entity_poly.type
_entity_poly.pdbx_seq_one_letter_code
_entity_poly.pdbx_strand_id
1 'polypeptide(L)' 'MTKNPKVIVLRTAGTNCDKETAFAFEQGGAQCDLVHINQLFHKEVSLADYHIMALPGGFTYGDDIESGRILANELRIRL' A
#
# COMPACT_ATOMS: atom_id res chain seq x y z
N MET A 1 -26.26 8.52 -1.37
CA MET A 1 -24.93 8.71 -0.74
C MET A 1 -23.90 8.28 -1.76
N THR A 2 -23.07 9.21 -2.26
CA THR A 2 -21.93 8.86 -3.11
C THR A 2 -20.94 8.08 -2.25
N LYS A 3 -20.70 6.80 -2.57
CA LYS A 3 -19.70 6.00 -1.85
C LYS A 3 -18.32 6.54 -2.21
N ASN A 4 -17.57 7.03 -1.22
CA ASN A 4 -16.18 7.42 -1.42
C ASN A 4 -15.34 6.15 -1.72
N PRO A 5 -14.53 6.13 -2.78
CA PRO A 5 -13.62 5.01 -3.04
C PRO A 5 -12.69 4.78 -1.85
N LYS A 6 -12.53 3.52 -1.45
CA LYS A 6 -11.55 3.12 -0.43
C LYS A 6 -10.23 2.73 -1.09
N VAL A 7 -9.14 3.32 -0.64
CA VAL A 7 -7.78 3.10 -1.13
C VAL A 7 -6.95 2.50 0.00
N ILE A 8 -6.28 1.38 -0.28
CA ILE A 8 -5.24 0.85 0.59
C ILE A 8 -3.88 1.32 0.08
N VAL A 9 -3.16 2.11 0.89
CA VAL A 9 -1.80 2.56 0.59
C VAL A 9 -0.84 1.63 1.31
N LEU A 10 -0.18 0.74 0.55
CA LEU A 10 0.66 -0.30 1.14
C LEU A 10 2.01 0.24 1.58
N ARG A 11 2.43 -0.17 2.78
CA ARG A 11 3.70 0.21 3.40
C ARG A 11 4.51 -1.02 3.71
N THR A 12 5.82 -0.90 3.53
CA THR A 12 6.79 -1.82 4.11
C THR A 12 8.01 -1.05 4.58
N ALA A 13 9.00 -1.74 5.12
CA ALA A 13 10.30 -1.13 5.44
C ALA A 13 10.85 -0.38 4.22
N GLY A 14 11.20 0.89 4.39
CA GLY A 14 11.76 1.73 3.33
C GLY A 14 10.77 2.42 2.40
N THR A 15 9.47 2.15 2.51
CA THR A 15 8.44 3.02 1.92
C THR A 15 8.55 4.42 2.56
N ASN A 16 8.56 5.48 1.75
CA ASN A 16 8.66 6.85 2.26
C ASN A 16 7.73 7.86 1.59
N CYS A 17 7.04 7.48 0.51
CA CYS A 17 6.08 8.33 -0.18
C CYS A 17 4.61 8.02 0.16
N ASP A 18 4.36 7.32 1.27
CA ASP A 18 3.03 6.85 1.65
C ASP A 18 2.07 7.97 2.04
N LYS A 19 2.56 9.02 2.70
CA LYS A 19 1.72 10.12 3.20
C LYS A 19 1.22 11.01 2.09
N GLU A 20 2.09 11.41 1.16
CA GLU A 20 1.72 12.23 0.01
C GLU A 20 0.83 11.45 -0.98
N THR A 21 1.04 10.14 -1.10
CA THR A 21 0.17 9.27 -1.90
C THR A 21 -1.24 9.26 -1.31
N ALA A 22 -1.37 9.03 0.01
CA ALA A 22 -2.67 9.08 0.70
C ALA A 22 -3.32 10.46 0.57
N PHE A 23 -2.55 11.53 0.82
CA PHE A 23 -3.02 12.91 0.69
C PHE A 23 -3.59 13.20 -0.71
N ALA A 24 -2.88 12.78 -1.78
CA ALA A 24 -3.34 13.01 -3.15
C ALA A 24 -4.69 12.30 -3.45
N PHE A 25 -4.86 11.07 -2.96
CA PHE A 25 -6.14 10.35 -3.07
C PHE A 25 -7.26 11.01 -2.25
N GLU A 26 -6.96 11.49 -1.05
CA GLU A 26 -7.91 12.22 -0.19
C GLU A 26 -8.36 13.54 -0.85
N GLN A 27 -7.46 14.27 -1.52
CA GLN A 27 -7.82 15.44 -2.33
C GLN A 27 -8.77 15.07 -3.49
N GLY A 28 -8.68 13.84 -3.99
CA GLY A 28 -9.61 13.27 -4.97
C GLY A 28 -10.93 12.74 -4.39
N GLY A 29 -11.16 12.87 -3.09
CA GLY A 29 -12.39 12.43 -2.40
C GLY A 29 -12.40 10.95 -2.00
N ALA A 30 -11.27 10.26 -2.05
CA ALA A 30 -11.14 8.89 -1.57
C ALA A 30 -10.91 8.83 -0.05
N GLN A 31 -11.21 7.69 0.56
CA GLN A 31 -10.80 7.34 1.92
C GLN A 31 -9.57 6.44 1.86
N CYS A 32 -8.48 6.82 2.53
CA CYS A 32 -7.21 6.10 2.48
C CYS A 32 -6.86 5.44 3.82
N ASP A 33 -6.43 4.19 3.76
CA ASP A 33 -5.81 3.51 4.90
C ASP A 33 -4.33 3.21 4.58
N LEU A 34 -3.44 3.61 5.48
CA LEU A 34 -2.01 3.32 5.39
C LEU A 34 -1.72 1.99 6.08
N VAL A 35 -1.58 0.91 5.29
CA VAL A 35 -1.53 -0.46 5.80
C VAL A 35 -0.16 -1.06 5.57
N HIS A 36 0.47 -1.59 6.63
CA HIS A 36 1.70 -2.34 6.48
C HIS A 36 1.41 -3.71 5.84
N ILE A 37 2.22 -4.17 4.88
CA ILE A 37 1.97 -5.43 4.14
C ILE A 37 1.76 -6.66 5.03
N ASN A 38 2.41 -6.70 6.20
CA ASN A 38 2.21 -7.77 7.20
C ASN A 38 0.76 -7.91 7.68
N GLN A 39 -0.01 -6.81 7.74
CA GLN A 39 -1.43 -6.88 8.11
C GLN A 39 -2.26 -7.63 7.05
N LEU A 40 -1.88 -7.55 5.77
CA LEU A 40 -2.47 -8.39 4.71
C LEU A 40 -2.06 -9.85 4.88
N PHE A 41 -0.76 -10.09 5.11
CA PHE A 41 -0.25 -11.46 5.25
C PHE A 41 -0.83 -12.18 6.48
N HIS A 42 -1.15 -11.45 7.54
CA HIS A 42 -1.80 -11.98 8.73
C HIS A 42 -3.33 -12.01 8.63
N LYS A 43 -3.91 -11.57 7.51
CA LYS A 43 -5.36 -11.49 7.28
C LYS A 43 -6.09 -10.58 8.29
N GLU A 44 -5.38 -9.59 8.85
CA GLU A 44 -5.95 -8.54 9.68
C GLU A 44 -6.70 -7.51 8.82
N VAL A 45 -6.26 -7.36 7.56
CA VAL A 45 -6.88 -6.52 6.53
C VAL A 45 -7.09 -7.35 5.27
N SER A 46 -8.24 -7.20 4.61
CA SER A 46 -8.55 -7.86 3.34
C SER A 46 -8.49 -6.89 2.17
N LEU A 47 -7.82 -7.27 1.08
CA LEU A 47 -7.82 -6.48 -0.16
C LEU A 47 -9.23 -6.31 -0.75
N ALA A 48 -10.16 -7.24 -0.45
CA ALA A 48 -11.54 -7.18 -0.93
C ALA A 48 -12.35 -6.01 -0.33
N ASP A 49 -11.88 -5.41 0.76
CA ASP A 49 -12.52 -4.24 1.40
C ASP A 49 -12.19 -2.92 0.70
N TYR A 50 -11.28 -2.95 -0.27
CA TYR A 50 -10.75 -1.77 -0.97
C TYR A 50 -11.08 -1.81 -2.46
N HIS A 51 -11.16 -0.62 -3.05
CA HIS A 51 -11.42 -0.44 -4.49
C HIS A 51 -10.12 -0.19 -5.26
N ILE A 52 -9.11 0.35 -4.59
CA ILE A 52 -7.81 0.72 -5.17
C ILE A 52 -6.71 0.27 -4.21
N MET A 53 -5.68 -0.37 -4.76
CA MET A 53 -4.42 -0.64 -4.06
C MET A 53 -3.34 0.26 -4.64
N ALA A 54 -2.71 1.06 -3.77
CA ALA A 54 -1.62 1.93 -4.13
C ALA A 54 -0.29 1.37 -3.58
N LEU A 55 0.71 1.30 -4.47
CA LEU A 55 2.11 1.00 -4.12
C LEU A 55 2.89 2.33 -4.13
N PRO A 56 3.02 3.02 -2.98
CA PRO A 56 3.76 4.27 -2.91
C PRO A 56 5.25 4.07 -3.17
N GLY A 57 5.89 5.15 -3.61
CA GLY A 57 7.33 5.19 -3.84
C GLY A 57 8.19 5.10 -2.57
N GLY A 58 9.49 5.04 -2.79
CA GLY A 58 10.53 5.01 -1.76
C GLY A 58 11.64 4.03 -2.10
N PHE A 59 12.28 3.48 -1.06
CA PHE A 59 13.41 2.55 -1.15
C PHE A 59 13.05 1.30 -0.35
N THR A 60 12.02 0.57 -0.80
CA THR A 60 11.52 -0.60 -0.06
C THR A 60 12.64 -1.60 0.14
N TYR A 61 12.89 -1.99 1.39
CA TYR A 61 14.03 -2.82 1.78
C TYR A 61 15.40 -2.25 1.35
N GLY A 62 15.53 -0.91 1.37
CA GLY A 62 16.78 -0.21 1.05
C GLY A 62 17.22 -0.30 -0.41
N ASP A 63 16.40 -0.91 -1.29
CA ASP A 63 16.80 -1.34 -2.62
C ASP A 63 18.05 -2.28 -2.59
N ASP A 64 18.24 -3.02 -1.49
CA ASP A 64 19.45 -3.79 -1.18
C ASP A 64 19.83 -4.85 -2.24
N ILE A 65 18.83 -5.44 -2.92
CA ILE A 65 19.06 -6.37 -4.05
C ILE A 65 18.86 -5.64 -5.38
N GLU A 66 17.65 -5.14 -5.60
CA GLU A 66 17.20 -4.34 -6.73
C GLU A 66 15.97 -3.55 -6.26
N SER A 67 15.72 -2.38 -6.85
CA SER A 67 14.58 -1.55 -6.47
C SER A 67 13.26 -2.30 -6.54
N GLY A 68 12.55 -2.36 -5.41
CA GLY A 68 11.26 -3.05 -5.28
C GLY A 68 11.28 -4.58 -5.39
N ARG A 69 12.42 -5.25 -5.64
CA ARG A 69 12.48 -6.70 -5.91
C ARG A 69 11.99 -7.55 -4.74
N ILE A 70 12.34 -7.16 -3.52
CA ILE A 70 11.92 -7.89 -2.32
C ILE A 70 10.41 -7.75 -2.12
N LEU A 71 9.87 -6.52 -2.16
CA LEU A 71 8.43 -6.27 -2.04
C LEU A 71 7.64 -7.02 -3.12
N ALA A 72 8.08 -6.99 -4.38
CA ALA A 72 7.43 -7.71 -5.48
C ALA A 72 7.35 -9.23 -5.21
N ASN A 73 8.43 -9.82 -4.69
CA ASN A 73 8.44 -11.23 -4.34
C ASN A 73 7.53 -11.56 -3.16
N GLU A 74 7.48 -10.72 -2.14
CA GLU A 74 6.57 -10.93 -1.01
C GLU A 74 5.11 -10.88 -1.44
N LEU A 75 4.73 -9.88 -2.25
CA LEU A 75 3.37 -9.79 -2.79
C LEU A 75 3.03 -11.01 -3.66
N ARG A 76 3.93 -11.42 -4.55
CA ARG A 76 3.72 -12.57 -5.44
C ARG A 76 3.58 -13.91 -4.71
N ILE A 77 4.30 -14.10 -3.61
CA ILE A 77 4.39 -15.39 -2.92
C ILE A 77 3.36 -15.50 -1.78
N ARG A 78 2.97 -14.36 -1.17
CA ARG A 78 2.22 -14.33 0.08
C ARG A 78 0.81 -13.77 -0.02
N LEU A 79 0.43 -13.15 -1.15
CA LEU A 79 -0.96 -12.81 -1.48
C LEU A 79 -1.58 -13.89 -2.35
#